data_AF-W1DG63-F1
#
_entry.id   AF-W1DG63-F1
#
_cell.length_a   1.000
_cell.length_b   1.000
_cell.length_c   1.000
_cell.angle_alpha   90.00
_cell.angle_beta   90.00
_cell.angle_gamma   90.00
#
_symmetry.space_group_name_H-M   'P 1'
#
loop_
_entity.id
_entity.type
_entity.pdbx_description
1 polymer ?
#
loop_
_entity_poly.entity_id
_entity_poly.type
_entity_poly.pdbx_seq_one_letter_code
_entity_poly.pdbx_strand_id
1 'polypeptide(L)' 'MPRIELFSRSAEPGWSHWGNQCASASVELIPGYTICLDNVTKGFL' A
#
# COMPACT_ATOMS: atom_id res chain seq x y z
N MET A 1 1.50 16.18 15.37
CA MET A 1 2.38 15.28 14.60
C MET A 1 1.51 14.40 13.70
N PRO A 2 1.82 14.26 12.40
CA PRO A 2 1.10 13.37 11.49
C PRO A 2 1.26 11.91 11.93
N ARG A 3 0.18 11.12 11.86
CA ARG A 3 0.13 9.72 12.29
C ARG A 3 -0.69 8.89 11.32
N ILE A 4 -0.25 7.67 11.06
CA ILE A 4 -0.94 6.72 10.19
C ILE A 4 -1.04 5.34 10.85
N GLU A 5 -2.22 4.74 10.74
CA GLU A 5 -2.46 3.34 11.09
C GLU A 5 -2.27 2.45 9.84
N LEU A 6 -1.42 1.43 9.96
CA LEU A 6 -1.17 0.43 8.90
C LEU A 6 -1.95 -0.85 9.18
N PHE A 7 -2.42 -1.50 8.11
CA PHE A 7 -3.31 -2.66 8.16
C PHE A 7 -4.64 -2.35 8.86
N SER A 8 -5.11 -1.11 8.70
CA SER A 8 -6.34 -0.64 9.32
C SER A 8 -7.54 -1.46 8.86
N ARG A 9 -8.37 -1.86 9.83
CA ARG A 9 -9.70 -2.45 9.60
C ARG A 9 -10.81 -1.50 10.05
N SER A 10 -10.50 -0.59 10.97
CA SER A 10 -11.38 0.49 11.44
C SER A 10 -10.56 1.77 11.49
N ALA A 11 -11.00 2.81 10.80
CA ALA A 11 -10.30 4.08 10.75
C ALA A 11 -10.41 4.84 12.09
N GLU A 12 -9.40 4.71 12.95
CA GLU A 12 -9.38 5.44 14.22
C GLU A 12 -9.44 6.96 13.98
N PRO A 13 -10.38 7.69 14.62
CA PRO A 13 -10.53 9.12 14.37
C PRO A 13 -9.25 9.93 14.62
N GLY A 14 -8.93 10.82 13.68
CA GLY A 14 -7.76 11.69 13.78
C GLY A 14 -6.45 11.05 13.33
N TRP A 15 -6.48 9.82 12.81
CA TRP A 15 -5.35 9.17 12.15
C TRP A 15 -5.65 9.01 10.66
N SER A 16 -4.62 9.17 9.83
CA SER A 16 -4.67 8.61 8.48
C SER A 16 -4.65 7.09 8.58
N HIS A 17 -5.17 6.39 7.56
CA HIS A 17 -5.27 4.94 7.61
C HIS A 17 -5.06 4.32 6.24
N TRP A 18 -4.44 3.14 6.24
CA TRP A 18 -4.26 2.31 5.06
C TRP A 18 -4.39 0.83 5.43
N GLY A 19 -5.10 0.06 4.60
CA GLY A 19 -5.28 -1.36 4.78
C GLY A 19 -6.04 -1.97 3.60
N ASN A 20 -5.76 -3.23 3.28
CA ASN A 20 -6.39 -3.95 2.16
C ASN A 20 -7.87 -4.29 2.39
N GLN A 21 -8.33 -4.20 3.64
CA GLN A 21 -9.73 -4.46 4.03
C GLN A 21 -10.42 -3.19 4.58
N CYS A 22 -9.81 -2.02 4.43
CA CYS A 22 -10.44 -0.77 4.83
C CYS A 22 -11.34 -0.24 3.71
N ALA A 23 -12.55 0.21 4.04
CA ALA A 23 -13.52 0.70 3.06
C ALA A 23 -13.06 1.97 2.32
N SER A 24 -12.24 2.79 2.97
CA SER A 24 -11.54 3.91 2.35
C SER A 24 -10.10 3.93 2.86
N ALA A 25 -9.14 4.32 2.03
CA ALA A 25 -7.76 4.52 2.45
C ALA A 25 -7.39 5.99 2.27
N SER A 26 -6.59 6.55 3.18
CA SER A 26 -6.12 7.93 3.08
C SER A 26 -5.02 8.11 2.03
N VAL A 27 -4.40 7.01 1.59
CA VAL A 27 -3.29 6.97 0.64
C VAL A 27 -3.45 5.77 -0.30
N GLU A 28 -2.91 5.86 -1.51
CA GLU A 28 -2.82 4.71 -2.43
C GLU A 28 -1.37 4.22 -2.51
N LEU A 29 -1.20 2.92 -2.78
CA LEU A 29 0.11 2.40 -3.17
C LEU A 29 0.32 2.71 -4.64
N ILE A 30 1.35 3.50 -4.94
CA ILE A 30 1.83 3.66 -6.31
C ILE A 30 2.58 2.37 -6.67
N PRO A 31 2.22 1.66 -7.76
CA PRO A 31 2.89 0.44 -8.16
C PRO A 31 4.40 0.65 -8.30
N GLY A 32 5.17 -0.06 -7.48
CA GLY A 32 6.61 -0.21 -7.68
C GLY A 32 6.86 -1.25 -8.76
N TYR A 33 7.85 -1.02 -9.63
CA TYR A 33 8.32 -2.05 -10.56
C TYR A 33 9.59 -2.70 -9.99
N THR A 34 9.65 -4.01 -10.06
CA THR A 34 10.86 -4.77 -9.76
C THR A 34 11.56 -5.09 -11.07
N ILE A 35 12.83 -4.69 -11.22
CA ILE A 35 13.67 -5.22 -12.30
C ILE A 35 14.41 -6.43 -11.71
N CYS A 36 13.99 -7.63 -12.09
CA CYS A 36 14.81 -8.82 -11.86
C CYS A 36 16.01 -8.72 -12.83
N LEU A 37 17.22 -8.56 -12.28
CA LEU A 37 18.47 -8.45 -13.04
C LEU A 37 19.07 -9.82 -13.35
N ASP A 38 18.20 -10.82 -13.47
CA ASP A 38 18.56 -12.20 -13.73
C ASP A 38 18.04 -12.46 -15.15
N ASN A 39 18.86 -13.05 -16.02
CA ASN A 39 18.58 -13.20 -17.45
C ASN A 39 17.41 -14.15 -17.79
N VAL A 40 16.40 -14.29 -16.94
CA VAL A 40 15.23 -15.13 -17.14
C VAL A 40 13.98 -14.25 -17.12
N THR A 41 13.59 -13.87 -18.34
CA THR A 41 12.23 -13.57 -18.77
C THR A 41 11.52 -12.40 -18.06
N LYS A 42 11.50 -11.24 -18.74
CA LYS A 42 10.48 -10.20 -18.54
C LYS A 42 9.10 -10.79 -18.84
N GLY A 43 8.45 -11.33 -17.82
CA GLY A 43 7.03 -11.62 -17.83
C GLY A 43 6.29 -10.46 -17.17
N PHE A 44 5.51 -9.72 -17.94
CA PHE A 44 4.53 -8.77 -17.41
C PHE A 44 3.49 -9.57 -16.61
N LEU A 45 3.10 -9.03 -15.45
CA LEU A 45 1.90 -9.46 -14.72
C LEU A 45 0.66 -9.34 -15.62
#